data_AF-A0A6G6K859-F1
#
_entry.id   AF-A0A6G6K859-F1
#
_cell.length_a   1.000
_cell.length_b   1.000
_cell.length_c   1.000
_cell.angle_alpha   90.00
_cell.angle_beta   90.00
_cell.angle_gamma   90.00
#
_symmetry.space_group_name_H-M   'P 1'
#
loop_
_entity.id
_entity.type
_entity.pdbx_description
1 polymer ?
#
loop_
_entity_poly.entity_id
_entity_poly.type
_entity_poly.pdbx_seq_one_letter_code
_entity_poly.pdbx_strand_id
1 'polypeptide(L)'
;MARNLPRLFDMHLVTRPSLLLSALMVLSAVLGGHTPLAANIAPTHRVYISSEELEVTVGADAATIDGKFRFKPVEGDLHESSSAGAGIPVWIPAKATQGDAGLVSLVKDLAPGDMHKLEGPLLKAWNETIGLKFIVGKQEVPVSVLRIFHPTSRFERKDTSKEWYQHEGWILAFAIVYCPPPLMHGSSEVRLRYRQPLRKTRAGAEFLYLPQFFHQPKGATTKDLDRFAMKLQAQQGVSLSMGGVVIPAGHSARLPLIDHQPIKVLVTTP
;
A
#
# COMPACT_ATOMS: atom_id res chain seq x y z
N MET A 1 -25.98 41.32 -33.97
CA MET A 1 -26.45 41.31 -32.57
C MET A 1 -25.37 40.66 -31.71
N ALA A 2 -24.50 41.47 -31.11
CA ALA A 2 -23.48 41.04 -30.16
C ALA A 2 -23.70 41.88 -28.90
N ARG A 3 -23.91 41.24 -27.74
CA ARG A 3 -24.01 41.92 -26.45
C ARG A 3 -22.73 41.70 -25.68
N ASN A 4 -22.11 42.82 -25.36
CA ASN A 4 -20.97 43.02 -24.47
C ASN A 4 -21.28 42.56 -23.05
N LEU A 5 -20.29 41.96 -22.40
CA LEU A 5 -20.11 41.95 -20.94
C LEU A 5 -18.80 42.69 -20.62
N PRO A 6 -18.75 43.52 -19.56
CA PRO A 6 -17.61 44.37 -19.28
C PRO A 6 -16.51 43.64 -18.51
N ARG A 7 -15.26 44.04 -18.79
CA ARG A 7 -14.09 43.83 -17.93
C ARG A 7 -14.09 44.86 -16.81
N LEU A 8 -13.74 44.45 -15.58
CA LEU A 8 -13.16 45.31 -14.55
C LEU A 8 -12.56 44.45 -13.43
N PHE A 9 -11.23 44.24 -13.50
CA PHE A 9 -10.24 44.67 -12.50
C PHE A 9 -8.98 43.82 -12.63
N ASP A 10 -7.95 44.45 -13.19
CA ASP A 10 -6.56 44.07 -13.05
C ASP A 10 -6.02 44.84 -11.83
N MET A 11 -5.48 44.13 -10.85
CA MET A 11 -4.56 44.71 -9.87
C MET A 11 -3.64 43.61 -9.34
N HIS A 12 -2.39 43.67 -9.78
CA HIS A 12 -1.24 42.97 -9.22
C HIS A 12 -1.16 43.17 -7.69
N LEU A 13 -0.99 42.07 -6.94
CA LEU A 13 0.04 42.00 -5.90
C LEU A 13 0.48 40.55 -5.66
N VAL A 14 1.79 40.40 -5.60
CA VAL A 14 2.56 39.19 -5.40
C VAL A 14 2.32 38.63 -3.98
N THR A 15 1.80 37.41 -3.90
CA THR A 15 2.30 36.36 -2.99
C THR A 15 1.83 35.00 -3.49
N ARG A 16 2.78 34.07 -3.62
CA ARG A 16 2.60 32.68 -4.07
C ARG A 16 1.39 32.00 -3.40
N PRO A 17 0.52 31.29 -4.13
CA PRO A 17 -0.20 30.17 -3.55
C PRO A 17 0.67 28.93 -3.74
N SER A 18 1.29 28.49 -2.65
CA SER A 18 1.66 27.10 -2.44
C SER A 18 0.46 26.21 -2.80
N LEU A 19 0.58 25.42 -3.86
CA LEU A 19 -0.32 24.32 -4.17
C LEU A 19 -0.10 23.23 -3.11
N LEU A 20 -0.73 23.41 -1.95
CA LEU A 20 -1.02 22.36 -0.97
C LEU A 20 -2.24 21.59 -1.49
N LEU A 21 -2.02 20.36 -1.97
CA LEU A 21 -3.13 19.41 -2.11
C LEU A 21 -3.60 19.04 -0.70
N SER A 22 -4.58 19.80 -0.23
CA SER A 22 -5.27 19.59 1.03
C SER A 22 -6.42 18.62 0.76
N ALA A 23 -6.45 17.48 1.44
CA ALA A 23 -7.68 16.73 1.59
C ALA A 23 -8.46 17.36 2.76
N LEU A 24 -9.46 18.18 2.42
CA LEU A 24 -10.41 18.79 3.33
C LEU A 24 -11.63 17.86 3.48
N MET A 25 -12.12 17.65 4.71
CA MET A 25 -13.46 17.08 4.96
C MET A 25 -14.22 17.95 5.97
N VAL A 26 -15.49 18.21 5.68
CA VAL A 26 -16.46 18.98 6.48
C VAL A 26 -17.73 18.12 6.63
N LEU A 27 -18.27 17.91 7.85
CA LEU A 27 -19.68 18.20 8.24
C LEU A 27 -20.12 17.60 9.61
N SER A 28 -21.11 18.28 10.21
CA SER A 28 -21.95 18.04 11.41
C SER A 28 -22.68 16.67 11.43
N ALA A 29 -23.25 16.11 12.52
CA ALA A 29 -24.05 16.72 13.60
C ALA A 29 -24.37 15.77 14.79
N VAL A 30 -24.97 16.40 15.82
CA VAL A 30 -25.82 15.94 16.96
C VAL A 30 -25.16 15.27 18.18
N LEU A 31 -25.24 16.03 19.30
CA LEU A 31 -24.89 15.67 20.68
C LEU A 31 -25.63 14.44 21.20
N GLY A 32 -24.89 13.58 21.90
CA GLY A 32 -25.43 12.58 22.81
C GLY A 32 -24.41 12.12 23.85
N GLY A 33 -24.48 12.68 25.06
CA GLY A 33 -24.24 12.03 26.36
C GLY A 33 -22.89 11.32 26.62
N HIS A 34 -22.11 11.92 27.53
CA HIS A 34 -20.86 11.42 28.11
C HIS A 34 -20.84 9.94 28.54
N THR A 35 -19.81 9.22 28.09
CA THR A 35 -19.18 8.09 28.80
C THR A 35 -17.66 8.21 28.67
N PRO A 36 -16.87 7.87 29.71
CA PRO A 36 -15.43 8.11 29.71
C PRO A 36 -14.74 7.16 28.72
N LEU A 37 -14.01 7.72 27.75
CA LEU A 37 -13.18 7.01 26.77
C LEU A 37 -12.05 6.25 27.46
N ALA A 38 -12.33 5.04 27.91
CA ALA A 38 -11.35 4.08 28.40
C ALA A 38 -11.68 2.67 27.90
N ALA A 39 -11.95 2.51 26.61
CA ALA A 39 -11.92 1.23 25.91
C ALA A 39 -11.98 1.49 24.40
N ASN A 40 -10.98 0.99 23.66
CA ASN A 40 -11.06 0.75 22.22
C ASN A 40 -11.33 1.99 21.34
N ILE A 41 -10.36 2.91 21.30
CA ILE A 41 -10.33 3.95 20.25
C ILE A 41 -10.22 3.26 18.90
N ALA A 42 -11.25 3.43 18.09
CA ALA A 42 -11.32 2.87 16.77
C ALA A 42 -10.33 3.57 15.81
N PRO A 43 -9.85 2.86 14.77
CA PRO A 43 -9.21 3.40 13.56
C PRO A 43 -10.05 4.42 12.76
N THR A 44 -11.04 5.04 13.37
CA THR A 44 -11.69 6.25 12.88
C THR A 44 -10.79 7.48 13.09
N HIS A 45 -9.70 7.38 13.85
CA HIS A 45 -8.69 8.43 14.04
C HIS A 45 -7.43 8.10 13.22
N ARG A 46 -6.46 9.03 13.08
CA ARG A 46 -5.16 8.65 12.51
C ARG A 46 -4.53 7.58 13.39
N VAL A 47 -4.06 6.53 12.73
CA VAL A 47 -3.37 5.41 13.36
C VAL A 47 -1.99 5.21 12.75
N TYR A 48 -1.14 4.50 13.47
CA TYR A 48 0.13 3.99 12.97
C TYR A 48 0.20 2.46 13.14
N ILE A 49 1.03 1.81 12.33
CA ILE A 49 1.29 0.37 12.43
C ILE A 49 2.18 0.12 13.65
N SER A 50 1.61 -0.45 14.70
CA SER A 50 2.33 -0.82 15.92
C SER A 50 3.03 -2.18 15.84
N SER A 51 2.59 -3.06 14.93
CA SER A 51 3.30 -4.28 14.55
C SER A 51 2.91 -4.72 13.14
N GLU A 52 3.84 -5.34 12.45
CA GLU A 52 3.71 -5.96 11.13
C GLU A 52 4.50 -7.26 11.09
N GLU A 53 3.79 -8.37 10.90
CA GLU A 53 4.37 -9.70 10.79
C GLU A 53 3.95 -10.30 9.44
N LEU A 54 4.92 -10.59 8.58
CA LEU A 54 4.68 -11.13 7.25
C LEU A 54 5.23 -12.55 7.12
N GLU A 55 4.42 -13.44 6.58
CA GLU A 55 4.85 -14.73 6.04
C GLU A 55 4.83 -14.64 4.52
N VAL A 56 6.02 -14.70 3.91
CA VAL A 56 6.18 -14.57 2.45
C VAL A 56 6.77 -15.85 1.92
N THR A 57 6.03 -16.52 1.04
CA THR A 57 6.52 -17.70 0.32
C THR A 57 6.77 -17.32 -1.13
N VAL A 58 8.01 -17.48 -1.60
CA VAL A 58 8.43 -17.10 -2.95
C VAL A 58 8.62 -18.35 -3.80
N GLY A 59 7.84 -18.44 -4.88
CA GLY A 59 7.93 -19.47 -5.91
C GLY A 59 8.60 -18.97 -7.18
N ALA A 60 8.47 -19.75 -8.26
CA ALA A 60 9.09 -19.42 -9.55
C ALA A 60 8.44 -18.22 -10.27
N ASP A 61 7.11 -18.07 -10.15
CA ASP A 61 6.36 -17.03 -10.87
C ASP A 61 5.78 -15.93 -9.98
N ALA A 62 5.56 -16.21 -8.69
CA ALA A 62 4.98 -15.25 -7.75
C ALA A 62 5.44 -15.47 -6.31
N ALA A 63 5.30 -14.43 -5.52
CA ALA A 63 5.29 -14.51 -4.07
C ALA A 63 3.84 -14.54 -3.54
N THR A 64 3.59 -15.29 -2.49
CA THR A 64 2.36 -15.19 -1.68
C THR A 64 2.73 -14.52 -0.37
N ILE A 65 1.99 -13.47 -0.03
CA ILE A 65 2.17 -12.66 1.17
C ILE A 65 0.95 -12.87 2.06
N ASP A 66 1.19 -13.27 3.31
CA ASP A 66 0.19 -13.33 4.38
C ASP A 66 0.71 -12.48 5.55
N GLY A 67 0.06 -11.36 5.81
CA GLY A 67 0.50 -10.37 6.78
C GLY A 67 -0.51 -10.16 7.90
N LYS A 68 -0.01 -9.96 9.11
CA LYS A 68 -0.79 -9.52 10.28
C LYS A 68 -0.30 -8.15 10.72
N PHE A 69 -1.23 -7.23 10.88
CA PHE A 69 -0.95 -5.83 11.18
C PHE A 69 -1.72 -5.44 12.43
N ARG A 70 -1.06 -4.74 13.36
CA ARG A 70 -1.74 -4.13 14.50
C ARG A 70 -1.59 -2.63 14.48
N PHE A 71 -2.68 -1.92 14.75
CA PHE A 71 -2.71 -0.46 14.71
C PHE A 71 -2.89 0.15 16.10
N LYS A 72 -2.32 1.33 16.30
CA LYS A 72 -2.54 2.16 17.49
C LYS A 72 -2.88 3.59 17.09
N PRO A 73 -3.69 4.31 17.87
CA PRO A 73 -4.00 5.71 17.62
C PRO A 73 -2.76 6.59 17.79
N VAL A 74 -2.69 7.66 17.00
CA VAL A 74 -1.70 8.73 17.19
C VAL A 74 -2.14 9.58 18.39
N GLU A 75 -1.23 9.85 19.32
CA GLU A 75 -1.53 10.69 20.49
C GLU A 75 -1.96 12.10 20.07
N GLY A 76 -2.99 12.62 20.73
CA GLY A 76 -3.52 13.97 20.47
C GLY A 76 -4.45 14.08 19.26
N ASP A 77 -4.67 13.01 18.52
CA ASP A 77 -5.70 12.97 17.47
C ASP A 77 -7.02 12.45 18.05
N LEU A 78 -7.89 13.37 18.47
CA LEU A 78 -9.21 13.07 19.04
C LEU A 78 -10.35 13.28 18.02
N HIS A 79 -10.01 13.49 16.75
CA HIS A 79 -10.99 13.75 15.72
C HIS A 79 -11.45 12.43 15.08
N GLU A 80 -12.69 12.03 15.38
CA GLU A 80 -13.37 10.95 14.69
C GLU A 80 -13.57 11.30 13.20
N SER A 81 -12.96 10.53 12.31
CA SER A 81 -13.21 10.57 10.87
C SER A 81 -14.47 9.77 10.53
N SER A 82 -15.31 10.34 9.67
CA SER A 82 -16.50 9.70 9.10
C SER A 82 -16.17 8.66 8.02
N SER A 83 -14.92 8.62 7.53
CA SER A 83 -14.42 7.58 6.63
C SER A 83 -13.04 7.12 7.06
N ALA A 84 -12.93 5.85 7.46
CA ALA A 84 -11.66 5.16 7.66
C ALA A 84 -11.31 4.45 6.35
N GLY A 85 -10.07 4.60 5.89
CA GLY A 85 -9.60 3.93 4.69
C GLY A 85 -8.15 3.47 4.83
N ALA A 86 -7.83 2.36 4.18
CA ALA A 86 -6.47 1.84 4.08
C ALA A 86 -6.02 1.89 2.62
N GLY A 87 -4.81 2.39 2.39
CA GLY A 87 -4.12 2.27 1.11
C GLY A 87 -3.06 1.17 1.22
N ILE A 88 -3.27 0.06 0.53
CA ILE A 88 -2.37 -1.09 0.57
C ILE A 88 -1.43 -1.01 -0.65
N PRO A 89 -0.10 -0.87 -0.45
CA PRO A 89 0.85 -0.83 -1.54
C PRO A 89 1.06 -2.23 -2.14
N VAL A 90 0.83 -2.39 -3.44
CA VAL A 90 1.10 -3.62 -4.19
C VAL A 90 2.06 -3.31 -5.33
N TRP A 91 3.26 -3.90 -5.28
CA TRP A 91 4.27 -3.76 -6.32
C TRP A 91 4.03 -4.76 -7.44
N ILE A 92 3.89 -4.26 -8.67
CA ILE A 92 3.55 -5.05 -9.85
C ILE A 92 4.62 -4.81 -10.93
N PRO A 93 5.06 -5.84 -11.68
CA PRO A 93 5.99 -5.60 -12.78
C PRO A 93 5.38 -4.65 -13.83
N ALA A 94 6.14 -3.63 -14.25
CA ALA A 94 5.62 -2.56 -15.10
C ALA A 94 5.29 -2.99 -16.53
N LYS A 95 5.94 -4.07 -17.02
CA LYS A 95 5.71 -4.60 -18.37
C LYS A 95 5.06 -5.97 -18.26
N ALA A 96 3.98 -6.15 -19.00
CA ALA A 96 3.26 -7.43 -19.12
C ALA A 96 4.19 -8.62 -19.44
N THR A 97 5.20 -8.41 -20.29
CA THR A 97 6.18 -9.45 -20.67
C THR A 97 7.14 -9.86 -19.56
N GLN A 98 7.14 -9.16 -18.43
CA GLN A 98 7.98 -9.43 -17.28
C GLN A 98 7.25 -10.18 -16.15
N GLY A 99 6.02 -10.64 -16.36
CA GLY A 99 5.29 -11.40 -15.35
C GLY A 99 4.87 -12.78 -15.82
N ASP A 100 3.81 -13.26 -15.20
CA ASP A 100 3.07 -14.44 -15.61
C ASP A 100 1.94 -14.07 -16.59
N ALA A 101 1.12 -15.05 -16.98
CA ALA A 101 0.01 -14.84 -17.89
C ALA A 101 -1.06 -13.87 -17.33
N GLY A 102 -1.30 -13.89 -16.02
CA GLY A 102 -2.26 -13.00 -15.36
C GLY A 102 -1.88 -11.53 -15.49
N LEU A 103 -0.58 -11.22 -15.39
CA LEU A 103 -0.08 -9.86 -15.48
C LEU A 103 -0.45 -9.16 -16.79
N VAL A 104 -0.52 -9.89 -17.91
CA VAL A 104 -0.84 -9.31 -19.23
C VAL A 104 -2.21 -8.65 -19.22
N SER A 105 -3.21 -9.35 -18.69
CA SER A 105 -4.58 -8.84 -18.59
C SER A 105 -4.64 -7.65 -17.63
N LEU A 106 -3.94 -7.74 -16.50
CA LEU A 106 -3.94 -6.67 -15.50
C LEU A 106 -3.32 -5.38 -16.05
N VAL A 107 -2.10 -5.44 -16.59
CA VAL A 107 -1.37 -4.24 -17.05
C VAL A 107 -2.05 -3.56 -18.23
N LYS A 108 -2.77 -4.30 -19.07
CA LYS A 108 -3.53 -3.73 -20.19
C LYS A 108 -4.55 -2.68 -19.75
N ASP A 109 -5.15 -2.88 -18.58
CA ASP A 109 -6.25 -2.06 -18.08
C ASP A 109 -5.79 -1.00 -17.05
N LEU A 110 -4.49 -0.94 -16.73
CA LEU A 110 -3.93 0.03 -15.77
C LEU A 110 -3.31 1.24 -16.50
N ALA A 111 -4.02 2.38 -16.49
CA ALA A 111 -3.46 3.65 -16.95
C ALA A 111 -2.72 4.39 -15.82
N PRO A 112 -1.56 5.03 -16.09
CA PRO A 112 -0.82 5.81 -15.09
C PRO A 112 -1.61 6.99 -14.50
N GLY A 113 -1.39 7.33 -13.22
CA GLY A 113 -1.84 8.58 -12.61
C GLY A 113 -3.33 8.68 -12.29
N ASP A 114 -4.15 7.75 -12.78
CA ASP A 114 -5.60 7.73 -12.58
C ASP A 114 -6.03 6.86 -11.38
N MET A 115 -7.21 7.21 -10.86
CA MET A 115 -7.97 6.38 -9.93
C MET A 115 -8.84 5.43 -10.72
N HIS A 116 -8.61 4.13 -10.57
CA HIS A 116 -9.32 3.07 -11.28
C HIS A 116 -10.33 2.42 -10.36
N LYS A 117 -11.62 2.58 -10.65
CA LYS A 117 -12.64 1.81 -9.94
C LYS A 117 -12.46 0.32 -10.27
N LEU A 118 -12.43 -0.51 -9.25
CA LEU A 118 -12.17 -1.93 -9.40
C LEU A 118 -13.48 -2.68 -9.76
N GLU A 119 -13.81 -2.74 -11.05
CA GLU A 119 -15.02 -3.39 -11.56
C GLU A 119 -14.78 -4.09 -12.90
N GLY A 120 -15.75 -4.91 -13.34
CA GLY A 120 -15.75 -5.54 -14.66
C GLY A 120 -14.47 -6.35 -14.95
N PRO A 121 -13.87 -6.20 -16.15
CA PRO A 121 -12.64 -6.90 -16.53
C PRO A 121 -11.45 -6.64 -15.61
N LEU A 122 -11.29 -5.40 -15.12
CA LEU A 122 -10.17 -5.03 -14.25
C LEU A 122 -10.28 -5.75 -12.89
N LEU A 123 -11.48 -5.82 -12.30
CA LEU A 123 -11.70 -6.58 -11.06
C LEU A 123 -11.34 -8.06 -11.24
N LYS A 124 -11.74 -8.65 -12.37
CA LYS A 124 -11.41 -10.05 -12.68
C LYS A 124 -9.89 -10.24 -12.79
N ALA A 125 -9.22 -9.41 -13.58
CA ALA A 125 -7.77 -9.47 -13.76
C ALA A 125 -7.00 -9.26 -12.45
N TRP A 126 -7.45 -8.31 -11.61
CA TRP A 126 -6.91 -8.08 -10.28
C TRP A 126 -7.06 -9.30 -9.37
N ASN A 127 -8.25 -9.88 -9.30
CA ASN A 127 -8.51 -11.04 -8.44
C ASN A 127 -7.71 -12.28 -8.88
N GLU A 128 -7.56 -12.50 -10.18
CA GLU A 128 -6.79 -13.63 -10.73
C GLU A 128 -5.27 -13.44 -10.54
N THR A 129 -4.77 -12.21 -10.69
CA THR A 129 -3.32 -11.93 -10.68
C THR A 129 -2.78 -11.64 -9.28
N ILE A 130 -3.53 -10.85 -8.50
CA ILE A 130 -3.16 -10.33 -7.18
C ILE A 130 -4.00 -10.99 -6.08
N GLY A 131 -5.32 -11.08 -6.26
CA GLY A 131 -6.20 -11.75 -5.30
C GLY A 131 -6.13 -11.16 -3.88
N LEU A 132 -6.06 -9.83 -3.77
CA LEU A 132 -5.90 -9.13 -2.50
C LEU A 132 -7.11 -9.32 -1.59
N LYS A 133 -6.88 -9.87 -0.40
CA LYS A 133 -7.85 -10.00 0.68
C LYS A 133 -7.42 -9.15 1.86
N PHE A 134 -8.26 -8.19 2.21
CA PHE A 134 -8.12 -7.37 3.41
C PHE A 134 -9.18 -7.79 4.41
N ILE A 135 -8.76 -8.28 5.57
CA ILE A 135 -9.65 -8.89 6.55
C ILE A 135 -9.52 -8.14 7.88
N VAL A 136 -10.65 -7.69 8.41
CA VAL A 136 -10.75 -7.07 9.73
C VAL A 136 -11.56 -7.98 10.63
N GLY A 137 -10.95 -8.46 11.71
CA GLY A 137 -11.54 -9.51 12.55
C GLY A 137 -11.83 -10.78 11.73
N LYS A 138 -13.11 -11.02 11.42
CA LYS A 138 -13.57 -12.16 10.61
C LYS A 138 -14.18 -11.77 9.26
N GLN A 139 -14.18 -10.48 8.92
CA GLN A 139 -14.86 -9.97 7.75
C GLN A 139 -13.86 -9.49 6.70
N GLU A 140 -14.01 -9.96 5.47
CA GLU A 140 -13.29 -9.46 4.31
C GLU A 140 -13.91 -8.13 3.87
N VAL A 141 -13.09 -7.11 3.66
CA VAL A 141 -13.50 -5.78 3.20
C VAL A 141 -13.03 -5.61 1.75
N PRO A 142 -13.92 -5.25 0.81
CA PRO A 142 -13.57 -5.19 -0.59
C PRO A 142 -12.65 -4.02 -0.91
N VAL A 143 -11.70 -4.26 -1.81
CA VAL A 143 -10.93 -3.21 -2.48
C VAL A 143 -11.87 -2.52 -3.48
N SER A 144 -11.99 -1.20 -3.37
CA SER A 144 -12.94 -0.45 -4.18
C SER A 144 -12.28 0.27 -5.36
N VAL A 145 -11.06 0.77 -5.14
CA VAL A 145 -10.34 1.61 -6.10
C VAL A 145 -8.86 1.28 -6.07
N LEU A 146 -8.20 1.33 -7.22
CA LEU A 146 -6.76 1.31 -7.34
C LEU A 146 -6.26 2.71 -7.72
N ARG A 147 -5.20 3.17 -7.08
CA ARG A 147 -4.42 4.33 -7.55
C ARG A 147 -3.08 3.84 -8.08
N ILE A 148 -2.78 4.11 -9.34
CA ILE A 148 -1.56 3.59 -9.98
C ILE A 148 -0.49 4.67 -10.03
N PHE A 149 0.69 4.32 -9.52
CA PHE A 149 1.88 5.15 -9.59
C PHE A 149 2.95 4.49 -10.45
N HIS A 150 3.53 5.29 -11.34
CA HIS A 150 4.66 4.93 -12.17
C HIS A 150 5.92 5.63 -11.66
N PRO A 151 6.89 4.88 -11.09
CA PRO A 151 8.18 5.38 -10.60
C PRO A 151 8.99 6.28 -11.58
N THR A 152 8.66 6.24 -12.87
CA THR A 152 9.34 7.03 -13.90
C THR A 152 8.58 8.29 -14.33
N SER A 153 7.34 8.48 -13.89
CA SER A 153 6.52 9.66 -14.22
C SER A 153 7.01 10.91 -13.48
N ARG A 154 7.38 11.97 -14.22
CA ARG A 154 7.80 13.25 -13.62
C ARG A 154 6.68 13.93 -12.83
N PHE A 155 5.43 13.74 -13.23
CA PHE A 155 4.28 14.38 -12.61
C PHE A 155 4.05 13.86 -11.19
N GLU A 156 4.24 12.56 -10.99
CA GLU A 156 4.01 11.93 -9.69
C GLU A 156 5.14 12.24 -8.71
N ARG A 157 6.39 12.38 -9.20
CA ARG A 157 7.62 12.62 -8.41
C ARG A 157 7.58 13.76 -7.39
N LYS A 158 6.68 14.71 -7.56
CA LYS A 158 6.57 15.88 -6.69
C LYS A 158 5.96 15.55 -5.32
N ASP A 159 5.02 14.60 -5.29
CA ASP A 159 4.13 14.37 -4.15
C ASP A 159 4.23 12.96 -3.54
N THR A 160 5.24 12.16 -3.92
CA THR A 160 5.49 10.89 -3.22
C THR A 160 6.94 10.73 -2.77
N SER A 161 7.17 9.78 -1.86
CA SER A 161 8.49 9.59 -1.26
C SER A 161 9.52 9.12 -2.29
N LYS A 162 10.77 9.53 -2.10
CA LYS A 162 11.86 9.26 -3.05
C LYS A 162 12.09 7.77 -3.28
N GLU A 163 11.84 6.97 -2.26
CA GLU A 163 12.04 5.52 -2.27
C GLU A 163 11.14 4.86 -3.32
N TRP A 164 9.94 5.40 -3.58
CA TRP A 164 9.03 4.82 -4.58
C TRP A 164 9.57 4.93 -6.00
N TYR A 165 10.30 6.00 -6.31
CA TYR A 165 10.81 6.28 -7.66
C TYR A 165 12.10 5.52 -8.01
N GLN A 166 12.71 4.85 -7.03
CA GLN A 166 14.00 4.16 -7.20
C GLN A 166 13.82 2.71 -7.71
N HIS A 167 12.58 2.27 -7.91
CA HIS A 167 12.23 0.91 -8.31
C HIS A 167 11.84 0.85 -9.78
N GLU A 168 12.79 1.11 -10.67
CA GLU A 168 12.56 1.00 -12.12
C GLU A 168 12.01 -0.39 -12.50
N GLY A 169 11.14 -0.42 -13.51
CA GLY A 169 10.49 -1.64 -14.00
C GLY A 169 9.40 -2.21 -13.08
N TRP A 170 9.02 -1.48 -12.03
CA TRP A 170 7.84 -1.74 -11.22
C TRP A 170 6.81 -0.62 -11.38
N ILE A 171 5.54 -0.93 -11.19
CA ILE A 171 4.46 0.02 -10.89
C ILE A 171 3.97 -0.25 -9.47
N LEU A 172 3.48 0.79 -8.80
CA LEU A 172 2.89 0.69 -7.48
C LEU A 172 1.38 0.92 -7.58
N ALA A 173 0.60 -0.11 -7.30
CA ALA A 173 -0.85 -0.01 -7.16
C ALA A 173 -1.20 0.16 -5.69
N PHE A 174 -1.79 1.29 -5.33
CA PHE A 174 -2.43 1.46 -4.03
C PHE A 174 -3.86 0.97 -4.09
N ALA A 175 -4.09 -0.19 -3.48
CA ALA A 175 -5.44 -0.72 -3.29
C ALA A 175 -6.12 0.01 -2.14
N ILE A 176 -7.13 0.81 -2.46
CA ILE A 176 -7.89 1.61 -1.50
C ILE A 176 -9.07 0.79 -1.01
N VAL A 177 -9.08 0.56 0.30
CA VAL A 177 -10.14 -0.11 1.04
C VAL A 177 -10.81 0.93 1.94
N TYR A 178 -12.13 1.04 1.86
CA TYR A 178 -12.92 1.83 2.79
C TYR A 178 -13.44 0.91 3.88
N CYS A 179 -13.06 1.18 5.13
CA CYS A 179 -13.44 0.37 6.28
C CYS A 179 -14.61 1.04 7.01
N PRO A 180 -15.78 0.39 7.10
CA PRO A 180 -16.86 0.85 7.96
C PRO A 180 -16.38 0.99 9.41
N PRO A 181 -16.66 2.13 10.08
CA PRO A 181 -16.27 2.36 11.47
C PRO A 181 -16.58 1.17 12.41
N PRO A 182 -17.76 0.54 12.39
CA PRO A 182 -18.08 -0.56 13.30
C PRO A 182 -17.15 -1.78 13.20
N LEU A 183 -16.55 -2.04 12.03
CA LEU A 183 -15.60 -3.14 11.86
C LEU A 183 -14.24 -2.85 12.49
N MET A 184 -13.92 -1.56 12.63
CA MET A 184 -12.66 -1.09 13.21
C MET A 184 -12.80 -0.86 14.73
N HIS A 185 -14.03 -0.73 15.25
CA HIS A 185 -14.30 -0.62 16.67
C HIS A 185 -13.95 -1.93 17.38
N GLY A 186 -12.95 -1.92 18.27
CA GLY A 186 -12.60 -3.07 19.11
C GLY A 186 -11.64 -4.10 18.51
N SER A 187 -11.21 -3.96 17.25
CA SER A 187 -10.11 -4.76 16.68
C SER A 187 -8.98 -3.86 16.18
N SER A 188 -7.81 -3.99 16.80
CA SER A 188 -6.58 -3.38 16.30
C SER A 188 -5.87 -4.25 15.27
N GLU A 189 -6.31 -5.50 15.06
CA GLU A 189 -5.66 -6.45 14.15
C GLU A 189 -6.36 -6.54 12.79
N VAL A 190 -5.55 -6.49 11.73
CA VAL A 190 -5.95 -6.65 10.33
C VAL A 190 -5.07 -7.73 9.73
N ARG A 191 -5.67 -8.58 8.89
CA ARG A 191 -4.95 -9.56 8.09
C ARG A 191 -4.98 -9.18 6.62
N LEU A 192 -3.83 -9.28 5.96
CA LEU A 192 -3.65 -9.05 4.55
C LEU A 192 -3.22 -10.34 3.88
N ARG A 193 -3.81 -10.70 2.74
CA ARG A 193 -3.30 -11.80 1.92
C ARG A 193 -3.33 -11.42 0.46
N TYR A 194 -2.24 -11.64 -0.26
CA TYR A 194 -2.22 -11.45 -1.69
C TYR A 194 -1.07 -12.20 -2.37
N ARG A 195 -1.21 -12.28 -3.68
CA ARG A 195 -0.19 -12.75 -4.60
C ARG A 195 0.50 -11.55 -5.23
N GLN A 196 1.82 -11.61 -5.32
CA GLN A 196 2.63 -10.64 -6.04
C GLN A 196 3.35 -11.35 -7.20
N PRO A 197 3.01 -11.04 -8.45
CA PRO A 197 3.78 -11.50 -9.61
C PRO A 197 5.23 -11.05 -9.50
N LEU A 198 6.17 -11.96 -9.79
CA LEU A 198 7.58 -11.60 -9.82
C LEU A 198 7.94 -10.88 -11.11
N ARG A 199 8.91 -9.96 -11.04
CA ARG A 199 9.45 -9.28 -12.22
C ARG A 199 10.55 -10.12 -12.85
N LYS A 200 10.28 -10.71 -14.01
CA LYS A 200 11.25 -11.46 -14.82
C LYS A 200 12.30 -10.53 -15.45
N THR A 201 13.55 -10.92 -15.30
CA THR A 201 14.74 -10.26 -15.84
C THR A 201 15.65 -11.30 -16.48
N ARG A 202 16.77 -10.86 -17.07
CA ARG A 202 17.78 -11.78 -17.62
C ARG A 202 18.50 -12.59 -16.54
N ALA A 203 18.57 -12.08 -15.30
CA ALA A 203 19.29 -12.72 -14.20
C ALA A 203 18.41 -13.69 -13.39
N GLY A 204 17.11 -13.71 -13.63
CA GLY A 204 16.11 -14.42 -12.83
C GLY A 204 14.86 -13.57 -12.63
N ALA A 205 14.00 -13.98 -11.71
CA ALA A 205 12.82 -13.22 -11.33
C ALA A 205 13.09 -12.40 -10.07
N GLU A 206 12.39 -11.30 -9.87
CA GLU A 206 12.60 -10.42 -8.72
C GLU A 206 11.32 -10.25 -7.91
N PHE A 207 11.49 -10.29 -6.60
CA PHE A 207 10.50 -9.88 -5.60
C PHE A 207 10.91 -8.54 -4.98
N LEU A 208 9.93 -7.68 -4.72
CA LEU A 208 10.12 -6.39 -4.07
C LEU A 208 9.06 -6.19 -2.98
N TYR A 209 9.52 -5.87 -1.77
CA TYR A 209 8.69 -5.33 -0.70
C TYR A 209 9.31 -4.05 -0.17
N LEU A 210 8.50 -3.05 0.14
CA LEU A 210 8.96 -1.78 0.73
C LEU A 210 8.10 -1.48 1.97
N PRO A 211 8.63 -1.71 3.19
CA PRO A 211 7.95 -1.36 4.42
C PRO A 211 7.82 0.16 4.54
N GLN A 212 6.66 0.63 5.00
CA GLN A 212 6.41 2.05 5.23
C GLN A 212 5.54 2.27 6.47
N PHE A 213 6.07 3.04 7.40
CA PHE A 213 5.48 3.23 8.71
C PHE A 213 5.12 4.70 8.94
N PHE A 214 3.94 5.09 8.46
CA PHE A 214 3.43 6.45 8.64
C PHE A 214 3.01 6.73 10.08
N HIS A 215 3.13 7.99 10.50
CA HIS A 215 2.65 8.51 11.78
C HIS A 215 3.22 7.83 13.03
N GLN A 216 4.37 7.16 12.91
CA GLN A 216 5.06 6.59 14.05
C GLN A 216 5.36 7.66 15.12
N PRO A 217 5.25 7.32 16.41
CA PRO A 217 5.72 8.19 17.48
C PRO A 217 7.19 8.57 17.28
N LYS A 218 7.56 9.79 17.68
CA LYS A 218 8.94 10.25 17.59
C LYS A 218 9.86 9.30 18.35
N GLY A 219 10.91 8.82 17.68
CA GLY A 219 11.88 7.89 18.27
C GLY A 219 11.46 6.42 18.24
N ALA A 220 10.29 6.08 17.67
CA ALA A 220 9.93 4.69 17.42
C ALA A 220 10.94 4.03 16.46
N THR A 221 11.20 2.74 16.69
CA THR A 221 12.07 1.93 15.83
C THR A 221 11.29 0.76 15.24
N THR A 222 11.59 0.43 14.00
CA THR A 222 11.03 -0.74 13.30
C THR A 222 12.04 -1.88 13.17
N LYS A 223 13.13 -1.83 13.97
CA LYS A 223 14.17 -2.86 14.01
C LYS A 223 13.84 -4.03 14.95
N ASP A 224 12.77 -3.91 15.72
CA ASP A 224 12.30 -4.95 16.62
C ASP A 224 11.71 -6.10 15.82
N LEU A 225 12.44 -7.22 15.74
CA LEU A 225 12.04 -8.40 14.98
C LEU A 225 10.79 -9.08 15.54
N ASP A 226 10.42 -8.85 16.79
CA ASP A 226 9.20 -9.42 17.38
C ASP A 226 7.96 -8.58 17.05
N ARG A 227 8.15 -7.37 16.52
CA ARG A 227 7.07 -6.48 16.11
C ARG A 227 7.02 -6.21 14.62
N PHE A 228 8.17 -6.21 13.94
CA PHE A 228 8.33 -5.78 12.56
C PHE A 228 9.23 -6.75 11.82
N ALA A 229 8.66 -7.86 11.36
CA ALA A 229 9.42 -8.91 10.71
C ALA A 229 8.72 -9.57 9.53
N MET A 230 9.54 -10.01 8.59
CA MET A 230 9.16 -10.88 7.48
C MET A 230 9.86 -12.23 7.63
N LYS A 231 9.09 -13.31 7.68
CA LYS A 231 9.58 -14.66 7.40
C LYS A 231 9.53 -14.87 5.89
N LEU A 232 10.68 -14.84 5.24
CA LEU A 232 10.83 -15.07 3.81
C LEU A 232 11.24 -16.52 3.54
N GLN A 233 10.40 -17.26 2.83
CA GLN A 233 10.59 -18.68 2.55
C GLN A 233 10.74 -18.94 1.04
N ALA A 234 11.78 -19.68 0.68
CA ALA A 234 11.99 -20.17 -0.67
C ALA A 234 11.17 -21.46 -0.87
N GLN A 235 10.37 -21.54 -1.94
CA GLN A 235 9.75 -22.80 -2.32
C GLN A 235 10.79 -23.83 -2.77
N GLN A 236 10.36 -25.10 -2.83
CA GLN A 236 11.20 -26.15 -3.40
C GLN A 236 11.53 -25.83 -4.86
N GLY A 237 12.77 -26.11 -5.28
CA GLY A 237 13.26 -25.82 -6.63
C GLY A 237 13.57 -24.34 -6.91
N VAL A 238 13.55 -23.48 -5.89
CA VAL A 238 13.85 -22.05 -6.04
C VAL A 238 14.85 -21.61 -4.97
N SER A 239 15.87 -20.85 -5.33
CA SER A 239 16.75 -20.16 -4.38
C SER A 239 16.51 -18.66 -4.42
N LEU A 240 16.70 -18.02 -3.26
CA LEU A 240 16.52 -16.57 -3.09
C LEU A 240 17.86 -15.93 -2.77
N SER A 241 18.18 -14.81 -3.41
CA SER A 241 19.42 -14.07 -3.17
C SER A 241 19.12 -12.62 -2.83
N MET A 242 19.73 -12.12 -1.76
CA MET A 242 19.57 -10.74 -1.29
C MET A 242 20.88 -10.26 -0.66
N GLY A 243 21.48 -9.18 -1.21
CA GLY A 243 22.66 -8.55 -0.61
C GLY A 243 23.87 -9.49 -0.42
N GLY A 244 24.05 -10.46 -1.32
CA GLY A 244 25.11 -11.48 -1.23
C GLY A 244 24.78 -12.70 -0.36
N VAL A 245 23.64 -12.69 0.34
CA VAL A 245 23.13 -13.84 1.10
C VAL A 245 22.21 -14.67 0.22
N VAL A 246 22.35 -15.99 0.30
CA VAL A 246 21.50 -16.95 -0.41
C VAL A 246 20.66 -17.73 0.60
N ILE A 247 19.35 -17.81 0.35
CA ILE A 247 18.41 -18.70 1.03
C ILE A 247 18.16 -19.88 0.07
N PRO A 248 18.63 -21.09 0.40
CA PRO A 248 18.44 -22.27 -0.45
C PRO A 248 16.96 -22.66 -0.59
N ALA A 249 16.67 -23.50 -1.58
CA ALA A 249 15.34 -24.07 -1.76
C ALA A 249 14.83 -24.76 -0.49
N GLY A 250 13.55 -24.56 -0.19
CA GLY A 250 12.89 -25.10 1.00
C GLY A 250 13.29 -24.44 2.32
N HIS A 251 14.23 -23.49 2.33
CA HIS A 251 14.67 -22.80 3.54
C HIS A 251 13.97 -21.44 3.70
N SER A 252 14.12 -20.86 4.90
CA SER A 252 13.57 -19.54 5.19
C SER A 252 14.55 -18.68 5.99
N ALA A 253 14.39 -17.38 5.91
CA ALA A 253 15.08 -16.40 6.74
C ALA A 253 14.06 -15.45 7.38
N ARG A 254 14.41 -14.90 8.55
CA ARG A 254 13.65 -13.84 9.20
C ARG A 254 14.37 -12.51 8.98
N LEU A 255 13.67 -11.54 8.43
CA LEU A 255 14.19 -10.24 8.01
C LEU A 255 13.48 -9.13 8.80
N PRO A 256 14.19 -8.06 9.22
CA PRO A 256 13.55 -6.89 9.81
C PRO A 256 12.81 -6.07 8.75
N LEU A 257 11.69 -5.48 9.15
CA LEU A 257 10.96 -4.51 8.34
C LEU A 257 11.40 -3.10 8.71
N ILE A 258 12.50 -2.65 8.11
CA ILE A 258 13.06 -1.33 8.38
C ILE A 258 12.33 -0.30 7.52
N ASP A 259 11.83 0.77 8.17
CA ASP A 259 11.10 1.83 7.49
C ASP A 259 11.89 2.40 6.30
N HIS A 260 11.22 2.54 5.16
CA HIS A 260 11.80 3.01 3.91
C HIS A 260 12.96 2.17 3.34
N GLN A 261 13.27 1.00 3.90
CA GLN A 261 14.33 0.11 3.40
C GLN A 261 13.74 -1.03 2.56
N PRO A 262 13.98 -1.06 1.24
CA PRO A 262 13.40 -2.09 0.39
C PRO A 262 14.05 -3.46 0.62
N ILE A 263 13.20 -4.49 0.61
CA ILE A 263 13.60 -5.89 0.51
C ILE A 263 13.48 -6.29 -0.96
N LYS A 264 14.63 -6.43 -1.62
CA LYS A 264 14.73 -6.90 -3.02
C LYS A 264 15.36 -8.27 -3.04
N VAL A 265 14.68 -9.22 -3.64
CA VAL A 265 15.13 -10.62 -3.68
C VAL A 265 15.19 -11.08 -5.11
N LEU A 266 16.35 -11.57 -5.53
CA LEU A 266 16.51 -12.28 -6.79
C LEU A 266 16.13 -13.74 -6.59
N VAL A 267 15.31 -14.24 -7.48
CA VAL A 267 14.73 -15.58 -7.48
C VAL A 267 15.32 -16.33 -8.66
N THR A 268 16.00 -17.44 -8.36
CA THR A 268 16.65 -18.28 -9.36
C THR A 268 16.15 -19.71 -9.25
N THR A 269 15.87 -20.33 -10.38
CA THR A 269 15.65 -21.77 -10.50
C THR A 269 16.96 -22.43 -10.91
N PRO A 270 17.24 -23.67 -10.45
CA PRO A 270 18.40 -24.43 -10.91
C PRO A 270 18.38 -24.71 -12.41
#